data_AF-A0A6J6KDV4-F1
#
_entry.id   AF-A0A6J6KDV4-F1
#
_cell.length_a   1.000
_cell.length_b   1.000
_cell.length_c   1.000
_cell.angle_alpha   90.00
_cell.angle_beta   90.00
_cell.angle_gamma   90.00
#
_symmetry.space_group_name_H-M   'P 1'
#
loop_
_entity.id
_entity.type
_entity.pdbx_description
1 polymer ?
#
loop_
_entity_poly.entity_id
_entity_poly.type
_entity_poly.pdbx_seq_one_letter_code
_entity_poly.pdbx_strand_id
1 'polypeptide(L)'
;MIKKLSASLIAALLITGCGVEIPAGYRPSQSAVPNASITEVPIDQRTEPIEISGPGLNGGTITTGDMSGIVIVNAWASWCPPCREEWPIFVEIQNEFPEVNLLGLNEADDKGAAADFLSSQEGSWPHISDPNQAIAAKADVVQASYLPGTIILDKQHRVAAKFIGPVNKEDLTRILNQLASE
;
A
#
# COMPACT_ATOMS: atom_id res chain seq x y z
N MET A 1 -45.26 54.18 -32.87
CA MET A 1 -45.37 53.43 -31.60
C MET A 1 -44.08 52.67 -31.37
N ILE A 2 -43.54 52.82 -30.17
CA ILE A 2 -42.18 52.53 -29.71
C ILE A 2 -41.91 51.03 -29.65
N LYS A 3 -40.73 50.58 -30.11
CA LYS A 3 -40.03 49.41 -29.54
C LYS A 3 -38.52 49.68 -29.55
N LYS A 4 -37.97 49.85 -28.35
CA LYS A 4 -36.54 49.98 -28.05
C LYS A 4 -35.88 48.60 -28.22
N LEU A 5 -34.71 48.56 -28.86
CA LEU A 5 -33.81 47.41 -28.80
C LEU A 5 -32.41 47.93 -28.48
N SER A 6 -31.99 47.66 -27.24
CA SER A 6 -30.68 47.92 -26.70
C SER A 6 -29.63 47.06 -27.43
N ALA A 7 -28.54 47.66 -27.89
CA ALA A 7 -27.38 46.93 -28.39
C ALA A 7 -26.23 47.01 -27.37
N SER A 8 -25.82 45.84 -26.91
CA SER A 8 -24.81 45.59 -25.88
C SER A 8 -23.41 46.01 -26.30
N LEU A 9 -22.66 46.60 -25.37
CA LEU A 9 -21.24 46.91 -25.48
C LEU A 9 -20.44 45.64 -25.14
N ILE A 10 -19.72 45.05 -26.10
CA ILE A 10 -18.79 43.95 -25.85
C ILE A 10 -17.43 44.55 -25.49
N ALA A 11 -17.04 44.47 -24.23
CA ALA A 11 -15.68 44.77 -23.78
C ALA A 11 -14.82 43.51 -23.94
N ALA A 12 -13.84 43.54 -24.85
CA ALA A 12 -12.85 42.49 -25.00
C ALA A 12 -11.74 42.67 -23.94
N LEU A 13 -11.70 41.77 -22.95
CA LEU A 13 -10.60 41.67 -21.98
C LEU A 13 -9.49 40.81 -22.60
N LEU A 14 -8.36 41.41 -22.93
CA LEU A 14 -7.14 40.71 -23.34
C LEU A 14 -6.43 40.18 -22.09
N ILE A 15 -6.51 38.87 -21.84
CA ILE A 15 -5.70 38.20 -20.83
C ILE A 15 -4.39 37.78 -21.50
N THR A 16 -3.31 38.54 -21.27
CA THR A 16 -1.95 38.10 -21.60
C THR A 16 -1.50 37.09 -20.54
N GLY A 17 -1.81 35.81 -20.76
CA GLY A 17 -1.22 34.71 -20.00
C GLY A 17 0.19 34.43 -20.51
N CYS A 18 1.20 34.48 -19.63
CA CYS A 18 2.52 33.95 -19.93
C CYS A 18 2.40 32.43 -20.14
N GLY A 19 2.37 31.98 -21.39
CA GLY A 19 2.38 30.56 -21.73
C GLY A 19 3.77 29.99 -21.52
N VAL A 20 3.89 29.02 -20.62
CA VAL A 20 5.04 28.11 -20.59
C VAL A 20 4.91 27.20 -21.82
N GLU A 21 5.86 27.26 -22.75
CA GLU A 21 5.90 26.37 -23.91
C GLU A 21 6.28 24.96 -23.46
N ILE A 22 5.31 24.05 -23.43
CA ILE A 22 5.57 22.62 -23.20
C ILE A 22 6.07 22.00 -24.52
N PRO A 23 7.24 21.34 -24.55
CA PRO A 23 7.78 20.74 -25.77
C PRO A 23 6.83 19.70 -26.37
N ALA A 24 6.69 19.72 -27.69
CA ALA A 24 5.99 18.68 -28.43
C ALA A 24 6.71 17.33 -28.20
N GLY A 25 6.09 16.46 -27.40
CA GLY A 25 6.66 15.16 -27.00
C GLY A 25 6.85 14.98 -25.49
N TYR A 26 6.59 16.01 -24.68
CA TYR A 26 6.47 15.84 -23.23
C TYR A 26 5.21 15.03 -22.91
N ARG A 27 5.39 13.73 -22.68
CA ARG A 27 4.44 12.89 -21.97
C ARG A 27 4.93 12.83 -20.54
N PRO A 28 4.27 13.46 -19.54
CA PRO A 28 4.54 13.09 -18.17
C PRO A 28 4.32 11.58 -18.10
N SER A 29 5.31 10.84 -17.61
CA SER A 29 5.14 9.43 -17.29
C SER A 29 4.12 9.37 -16.15
N GLN A 30 2.85 9.30 -16.52
CA GLN A 30 1.83 8.86 -15.59
C GLN A 30 2.11 7.39 -15.35
N SER A 31 2.95 7.10 -14.36
CA SER A 31 2.73 5.92 -13.55
C SER A 31 1.37 6.13 -12.88
N ALA A 32 0.29 5.83 -13.60
CA ALA A 32 -1.08 5.94 -13.14
C ALA A 32 -1.47 4.67 -12.38
N VAL A 33 -0.60 4.20 -11.49
CA VAL A 33 -1.04 3.35 -10.40
C VAL A 33 -1.64 4.32 -9.38
N PRO A 34 -2.90 4.16 -8.95
CA PRO A 34 -3.41 4.95 -7.83
C PRO A 34 -2.45 4.71 -6.65
N ASN A 35 -1.68 5.73 -6.27
CA ASN A 35 -0.81 5.62 -5.11
C ASN A 35 -1.68 5.29 -3.89
N ALA A 36 -1.22 4.35 -3.07
CA ALA A 36 -1.86 4.07 -1.80
C ALA A 36 -2.11 5.36 -1.01
N SER A 37 -3.22 5.41 -0.29
CA SER A 37 -3.38 6.40 0.77
C SER A 37 -2.52 5.98 1.95
N ILE A 38 -1.53 6.80 2.30
CA ILE A 38 -0.57 6.49 3.36
C ILE A 38 -0.91 7.28 4.62
N THR A 39 -0.98 6.59 5.76
CA THR A 39 -1.06 7.19 7.09
C THR A 39 0.18 6.79 7.87
N GLU A 40 1.01 7.75 8.24
CA GLU A 40 2.18 7.54 9.11
C GLU A 40 1.86 8.01 10.53
N VAL A 41 2.26 7.21 11.52
CA VAL A 41 1.99 7.48 12.95
C VAL A 41 3.29 7.90 13.63
N PRO A 42 3.39 9.16 14.09
CA PRO A 42 4.55 9.65 14.85
C PRO A 42 4.83 8.78 16.08
N ILE A 43 6.11 8.62 16.44
CA ILE A 43 6.56 7.71 17.51
C ILE A 43 5.86 7.93 18.86
N ASP A 44 5.50 9.18 19.17
CA ASP A 44 4.80 9.61 20.38
C ASP A 44 3.28 9.41 20.34
N GLN A 45 2.75 9.05 19.17
CA GLN A 45 1.32 8.77 18.93
C GLN A 45 1.04 7.29 18.64
N ARG A 46 2.08 6.45 18.53
CA ARG A 46 1.93 5.01 18.33
C ARG A 46 1.31 4.38 19.58
N THR A 47 0.32 3.52 19.35
CA THR A 47 -0.36 2.77 20.41
C THR A 47 0.51 1.63 20.94
N GLU A 48 -0.03 0.86 21.89
CA GLU A 48 0.59 -0.37 22.37
C GLU A 48 0.94 -1.33 21.22
N PRO A 49 2.00 -2.15 21.39
CA PRO A 49 2.36 -3.19 20.43
C PRO A 49 1.19 -4.11 20.08
N ILE A 50 1.13 -4.52 18.82
CA ILE A 50 0.17 -5.51 18.36
C ILE A 50 0.87 -6.79 17.93
N GLU A 51 0.19 -7.91 18.16
CA GLU A 51 0.61 -9.22 17.68
C GLU A 51 -0.39 -9.71 16.63
N ILE A 52 0.11 -10.10 15.47
CA ILE A 52 -0.68 -10.70 14.40
C ILE A 52 -0.29 -12.16 14.33
N SER A 53 -1.25 -13.04 14.59
CA SER A 53 -1.06 -14.48 14.60
C SER A 53 -2.23 -15.22 13.97
N GLY A 54 -1.92 -16.32 13.30
CA GLY A 54 -2.92 -17.16 12.64
C GLY A 54 -2.33 -18.43 12.02
N PRO A 55 -3.20 -19.29 11.44
CA PRO A 55 -2.78 -20.51 10.78
C PRO A 55 -1.99 -20.18 9.50
N GLY A 56 -0.85 -20.82 9.29
CA GLY A 56 -0.08 -20.65 8.06
C GLY A 56 -0.72 -21.36 6.86
N LEU A 57 -0.51 -20.81 5.64
CA LEU A 57 -0.94 -21.48 4.41
C LEU A 57 -0.30 -22.88 4.27
N ASN A 58 0.96 -23.02 4.69
CA ASN A 58 1.70 -24.29 4.69
C ASN A 58 1.52 -25.11 5.98
N GLY A 59 0.54 -24.75 6.81
CA GLY A 59 0.33 -25.33 8.14
C GLY A 59 1.11 -24.61 9.23
N GLY A 60 0.96 -25.09 10.47
CA GLY A 60 1.52 -24.44 11.65
C GLY A 60 0.80 -23.13 12.02
N THR A 61 1.30 -22.47 13.06
CA THR A 61 0.89 -21.13 13.47
C THR A 61 2.05 -20.18 13.20
N ILE A 62 1.75 -19.03 12.60
CA ILE A 62 2.70 -17.94 12.40
C ILE A 62 2.29 -16.82 13.36
N THR A 63 3.26 -16.11 13.92
CA THR A 63 3.03 -14.90 14.71
C THR A 63 4.11 -13.87 14.45
N THR A 64 3.74 -12.58 14.44
CA THR A 64 4.72 -11.49 14.46
C THR A 64 5.50 -11.44 15.78
N GLY A 65 5.01 -12.07 16.85
CA GLY A 65 5.73 -12.15 18.13
C GLY A 65 7.06 -12.89 18.06
N ASP A 66 7.25 -13.76 17.06
CA ASP A 66 8.50 -14.49 16.82
C ASP A 66 9.47 -13.73 15.89
N MET A 67 9.03 -12.59 15.34
CA MET A 67 9.83 -11.76 14.44
C MET A 67 10.56 -10.68 15.24
N SER A 68 11.81 -10.41 14.90
CA SER A 68 12.58 -9.34 15.52
C SER A 68 12.74 -8.17 14.57
N GLY A 69 12.55 -6.95 15.04
CA GLY A 69 12.77 -5.73 14.25
C GLY A 69 11.49 -5.24 13.58
N ILE A 70 11.65 -4.58 12.43
CA ILE A 70 10.51 -4.03 11.68
C ILE A 70 9.78 -5.17 10.98
N VAL A 71 8.45 -5.09 10.91
CA VAL A 71 7.60 -6.06 10.22
C VAL A 71 6.67 -5.36 9.25
N ILE A 72 6.73 -5.71 7.97
CA ILE A 72 5.74 -5.35 6.97
C ILE A 72 4.68 -6.45 6.92
N VAL A 73 3.42 -6.09 7.15
CA VAL A 73 2.29 -7.02 7.06
C VAL A 73 1.43 -6.62 5.88
N ASN A 74 1.41 -7.45 4.84
CA ASN A 74 0.69 -7.18 3.60
C ASN A 74 -0.54 -8.09 3.48
N ALA A 75 -1.73 -7.51 3.39
CA ALA A 75 -2.97 -8.21 3.09
C ALA A 75 -3.12 -8.36 1.57
N TRP A 76 -3.29 -9.59 1.09
CA TRP A 76 -3.32 -9.93 -0.33
C TRP A 76 -4.24 -11.12 -0.63
N ALA A 77 -4.59 -11.32 -1.90
CA ALA A 77 -5.25 -12.53 -2.38
C ALA A 77 -4.75 -12.91 -3.78
N SER A 78 -4.78 -14.20 -4.10
CA SER A 78 -4.34 -14.72 -5.40
C SER A 78 -5.17 -14.15 -6.55
N TRP A 79 -6.46 -13.87 -6.34
CA TRP A 79 -7.34 -13.32 -7.35
C TRP A 79 -7.24 -11.79 -7.50
N CYS A 80 -6.46 -11.10 -6.65
CA CYS A 80 -6.35 -9.64 -6.61
C CYS A 80 -5.28 -9.12 -7.59
N PRO A 81 -5.64 -8.43 -8.69
CA PRO A 81 -4.66 -7.90 -9.64
C PRO A 81 -3.65 -6.91 -9.04
N PRO A 82 -4.04 -5.87 -8.27
CA PRO A 82 -3.06 -4.94 -7.72
C PRO A 82 -2.09 -5.60 -6.71
N CYS A 83 -2.53 -6.64 -6.01
CA CYS A 83 -1.67 -7.43 -5.13
C CYS A 83 -0.55 -8.16 -5.90
N ARG A 84 -0.85 -8.58 -7.14
CA ARG A 84 0.14 -9.21 -8.03
C ARG A 84 1.11 -8.17 -8.58
N GLU A 85 0.63 -6.97 -8.85
CA GLU A 85 1.46 -5.86 -9.37
C GLU A 85 2.47 -5.35 -8.35
N GLU A 86 2.12 -5.34 -7.05
CA GLU A 86 3.04 -4.92 -5.98
C GLU A 86 4.03 -6.01 -5.52
N TRP A 87 3.82 -7.27 -5.90
CA TRP A 87 4.65 -8.38 -5.43
C TRP A 87 6.15 -8.21 -5.69
N PRO A 88 6.61 -7.79 -6.90
CA PRO A 88 8.04 -7.56 -7.14
C PRO A 88 8.64 -6.50 -6.22
N ILE A 89 7.84 -5.53 -5.75
CA ILE A 89 8.30 -4.49 -4.83
C ILE A 89 8.66 -5.11 -3.49
N PHE A 90 7.87 -6.05 -2.97
CA PHE A 90 8.20 -6.76 -1.73
C PHE A 90 9.45 -7.62 -1.88
N VAL A 91 9.66 -8.26 -3.03
CA VAL A 91 10.90 -9.00 -3.33
C VAL A 91 12.11 -8.05 -3.30
N GLU A 92 12.01 -6.88 -3.93
CA GLU A 92 13.06 -5.87 -3.91
C GLU A 92 13.33 -5.34 -2.49
N ILE A 93 12.28 -5.06 -1.72
CA ILE A 93 12.41 -4.61 -0.32
C ILE A 93 13.07 -5.68 0.55
N GLN A 94 12.70 -6.96 0.41
CA GLN A 94 13.34 -8.05 1.15
C GLN A 94 14.84 -8.18 0.82
N ASN A 95 15.23 -7.90 -0.43
CA ASN A 95 16.63 -7.93 -0.86
C ASN A 95 17.43 -6.71 -0.35
N GLU A 96 16.82 -5.53 -0.32
CA GLU A 96 17.46 -4.29 0.12
C GLU A 96 17.53 -4.14 1.65
N PHE A 97 16.52 -4.68 2.35
CA PHE A 97 16.37 -4.62 3.80
C PHE A 97 16.23 -6.03 4.39
N PRO A 98 17.29 -6.85 4.38
CA PRO A 98 17.22 -8.24 4.84
C PRO A 98 16.89 -8.40 6.33
N GLU A 99 17.04 -7.34 7.13
CA GLU A 99 16.65 -7.28 8.54
C GLU A 99 15.15 -7.00 8.76
N VAL A 100 14.42 -6.57 7.72
CA VAL A 100 12.99 -6.30 7.77
C VAL A 100 12.23 -7.59 7.49
N ASN A 101 11.29 -7.92 8.36
CA ASN A 101 10.45 -9.10 8.17
C ASN A 101 9.27 -8.75 7.26
N LEU A 102 8.92 -9.68 6.38
CA LEU A 102 7.67 -9.62 5.63
C LEU A 102 6.74 -10.73 6.13
N LEU A 103 5.47 -10.38 6.33
CA LEU A 103 4.41 -11.31 6.65
C LEU A 103 3.26 -11.08 5.68
N GLY A 104 2.94 -12.10 4.89
CA GLY A 104 1.74 -12.06 4.08
C GLY A 104 0.52 -12.48 4.89
N LEU A 105 -0.59 -11.82 4.65
CA LEU A 105 -1.89 -12.14 5.20
C LEU A 105 -2.83 -12.42 4.03
N ASN A 106 -3.13 -13.69 3.79
CA ASN A 106 -3.90 -14.15 2.64
C ASN A 106 -5.40 -14.10 2.96
N GLU A 107 -6.08 -13.15 2.34
CA GLU A 107 -7.44 -12.74 2.66
C GLU A 107 -8.47 -13.35 1.72
N ALA A 108 -9.53 -13.96 2.26
CA ALA A 108 -10.69 -14.42 1.48
C ALA A 108 -10.34 -15.15 0.17
N ASP A 109 -9.40 -16.10 0.27
CA ASP A 109 -8.81 -16.77 -0.89
C ASP A 109 -8.99 -18.29 -0.81
N ASP A 110 -8.95 -18.94 -1.98
CA ASP A 110 -8.84 -20.39 -2.03
C ASP A 110 -7.40 -20.82 -1.71
N LYS A 111 -7.26 -21.82 -0.83
CA LYS A 111 -5.94 -22.28 -0.38
C LYS A 111 -5.09 -22.85 -1.52
N GLY A 112 -5.71 -23.53 -2.49
CA GLY A 112 -5.02 -24.06 -3.66
C GLY A 112 -4.54 -22.94 -4.58
N ALA A 113 -5.43 -21.99 -4.91
CA ALA A 113 -5.09 -20.83 -5.74
C ALA A 113 -4.01 -19.95 -5.10
N ALA A 114 -4.05 -19.75 -3.78
CA ALA A 114 -3.02 -19.05 -3.03
C ALA A 114 -1.66 -19.78 -3.12
N ALA A 115 -1.64 -21.09 -2.94
CA ALA A 115 -0.42 -21.89 -3.06
C ALA A 115 0.16 -21.86 -4.48
N ASP A 116 -0.68 -22.00 -5.51
CA ASP A 116 -0.27 -21.92 -6.90
C ASP A 116 0.31 -20.55 -7.22
N PHE A 117 -0.31 -19.47 -6.75
CA PHE A 117 0.22 -18.12 -6.89
C PHE A 117 1.59 -18.01 -6.24
N LEU A 118 1.75 -18.37 -4.97
CA LEU A 118 3.05 -18.31 -4.28
C LEU A 118 4.13 -19.11 -5.00
N SER A 119 3.80 -20.29 -5.53
CA SER A 119 4.77 -21.12 -6.28
C SER A 119 5.25 -20.49 -7.58
N SER A 120 4.47 -19.55 -8.13
CA SER A 120 4.78 -18.82 -9.37
C SER A 120 5.52 -17.50 -9.14
N GLN A 121 5.65 -17.05 -7.89
CA GLN A 121 6.30 -15.80 -7.55
C GLN A 121 7.72 -16.00 -7.03
N GLU A 122 8.52 -14.95 -7.15
CA GLU A 122 9.79 -14.83 -6.42
C GLU A 122 9.54 -14.37 -4.99
N GLY A 123 10.54 -14.58 -4.13
CA GLY A 123 10.48 -14.25 -2.71
C GLY A 123 10.00 -15.41 -1.84
N SER A 124 10.42 -15.39 -0.58
CA SER A 124 10.08 -16.41 0.39
C SER A 124 9.91 -15.76 1.74
N TRP A 125 8.65 -15.55 2.13
CA TRP A 125 8.29 -15.10 3.47
C TRP A 125 7.06 -15.87 3.97
N PRO A 126 6.79 -15.88 5.29
CA PRO A 126 5.64 -16.60 5.83
C PRO A 126 4.31 -15.93 5.44
N HIS A 127 3.26 -16.75 5.26
CA HIS A 127 1.91 -16.29 4.94
C HIS A 127 0.86 -16.92 5.86
N ILE A 128 0.09 -16.09 6.57
CA ILE A 128 -1.09 -16.49 7.34
C ILE A 128 -2.28 -16.63 6.39
N SER A 129 -3.13 -17.62 6.65
CA SER A 129 -4.41 -17.83 6.00
C SER A 129 -5.52 -17.17 6.82
N ASP A 130 -6.20 -16.19 6.25
CA ASP A 130 -7.33 -15.48 6.86
C ASP A 130 -8.57 -15.48 5.93
N PRO A 131 -9.19 -16.66 5.70
CA PRO A 131 -10.30 -16.79 4.75
C PRO A 131 -11.55 -15.99 5.18
N ASN A 132 -11.67 -15.65 6.47
CA ASN A 132 -12.79 -14.90 7.02
C ASN A 132 -12.46 -13.42 7.27
N GLN A 133 -11.25 -12.97 6.91
CA GLN A 133 -10.78 -11.58 7.07
C GLN A 133 -10.80 -11.09 8.53
N ALA A 134 -10.77 -12.02 9.49
CA ALA A 134 -10.96 -11.69 10.90
C ALA A 134 -9.69 -11.13 11.54
N ILE A 135 -8.53 -11.61 11.10
CA ILE A 135 -7.21 -11.16 11.56
C ILE A 135 -6.95 -9.77 10.98
N ALA A 136 -7.15 -9.59 9.67
CA ALA A 136 -7.00 -8.29 9.02
C ALA A 136 -7.90 -7.23 9.64
N ALA A 137 -9.18 -7.55 9.87
CA ALA A 137 -10.13 -6.61 10.48
C ALA A 137 -9.75 -6.26 11.91
N LYS A 138 -9.32 -7.23 12.71
CA LYS A 138 -8.90 -7.00 14.11
C LYS A 138 -7.64 -6.14 14.20
N ALA A 139 -6.69 -6.36 13.32
CA ALA A 139 -5.42 -5.63 13.27
C ALA A 139 -5.49 -4.33 12.44
N ASP A 140 -6.65 -4.03 11.87
CA ASP A 140 -6.87 -2.89 10.96
C ASP A 140 -5.84 -2.83 9.81
N VAL A 141 -5.50 -3.98 9.20
CA VAL A 141 -4.57 -4.03 8.05
C VAL A 141 -5.27 -3.51 6.80
N VAL A 142 -6.50 -3.96 6.56
CA VAL A 142 -7.33 -3.61 5.41
C VAL A 142 -8.79 -3.49 5.85
N GLN A 143 -9.52 -2.54 5.26
CA GLN A 143 -10.95 -2.35 5.52
C GLN A 143 -11.78 -2.97 4.39
N ALA A 144 -12.85 -3.69 4.74
CA ALA A 144 -13.96 -4.07 3.85
C ALA A 144 -13.54 -4.57 2.44
N SER A 145 -12.71 -5.62 2.37
CA SER A 145 -12.27 -6.27 1.12
C SER A 145 -11.49 -5.38 0.13
N TYR A 146 -10.98 -4.22 0.55
CA TYR A 146 -10.14 -3.34 -0.28
C TYR A 146 -8.68 -3.81 -0.32
N LEU A 147 -8.42 -4.89 -1.06
CA LEU A 147 -7.05 -5.36 -1.27
C LEU A 147 -6.31 -4.54 -2.35
N PRO A 148 -4.99 -4.37 -2.23
CA PRO A 148 -4.16 -4.71 -1.06
C PRO A 148 -4.27 -3.66 0.06
N GLY A 149 -3.87 -4.08 1.27
CA GLY A 149 -3.61 -3.18 2.39
C GLY A 149 -2.32 -3.59 3.08
N THR A 150 -1.52 -2.62 3.52
CA THR A 150 -0.24 -2.91 4.18
C THR A 150 -0.12 -2.09 5.46
N ILE A 151 0.37 -2.70 6.53
CA ILE A 151 0.84 -1.96 7.71
C ILE A 151 2.33 -2.24 7.93
N ILE A 152 3.02 -1.26 8.50
CA ILE A 152 4.40 -1.39 8.95
C ILE A 152 4.42 -1.28 10.46
N LEU A 153 4.91 -2.32 11.11
CA LEU A 153 5.16 -2.37 12.54
C LEU A 153 6.60 -1.93 12.80
N ASP A 154 6.79 -1.01 13.76
CA ASP A 154 8.14 -0.61 14.19
C ASP A 154 8.87 -1.73 14.96
N LYS A 155 10.10 -1.48 15.41
CA LYS A 155 10.92 -2.45 16.16
C LYS A 155 10.29 -2.90 17.48
N GLN A 156 9.27 -2.20 17.98
CA GLN A 156 8.49 -2.57 19.17
C GLN A 156 7.13 -3.19 18.80
N HIS A 157 6.90 -3.46 17.52
CA HIS A 157 5.66 -3.98 16.95
C HIS A 157 4.44 -3.05 17.13
N ARG A 158 4.66 -1.73 17.16
CA ARG A 158 3.59 -0.73 17.13
C ARG A 158 3.34 -0.29 15.69
N VAL A 159 2.09 -0.03 15.32
CA VAL A 159 1.76 0.42 13.95
C VAL A 159 2.38 1.80 13.70
N ALA A 160 3.29 1.87 12.74
CA ALA A 160 4.02 3.08 12.37
C ALA A 160 3.58 3.66 11.03
N ALA A 161 3.11 2.81 10.11
CA ALA A 161 2.52 3.25 8.85
C ALA A 161 1.41 2.30 8.39
N LYS A 162 0.47 2.84 7.63
CA LYS A 162 -0.61 2.10 6.96
C LYS A 162 -0.79 2.60 5.53
N PHE A 163 -0.95 1.66 4.62
CA PHE A 163 -1.20 1.85 3.20
C PHE A 163 -2.56 1.26 2.87
N ILE A 164 -3.42 2.05 2.24
CA ILE A 164 -4.67 1.61 1.64
C ILE A 164 -4.51 1.66 0.13
N GLY A 165 -4.43 0.50 -0.52
CA GLY A 165 -4.04 0.35 -1.92
C GLY A 165 -2.60 -0.13 -2.11
N PRO A 166 -2.15 -0.28 -3.38
CA PRO A 166 -0.86 -0.88 -3.69
C PRO A 166 0.30 0.00 -3.24
N VAL A 167 1.32 -0.64 -2.66
CA VAL A 167 2.54 0.04 -2.21
C VAL A 167 3.40 0.45 -3.42
N ASN A 168 4.28 1.43 -3.20
CA ASN A 168 5.40 1.70 -4.10
C ASN A 168 6.72 1.60 -3.32
N LYS A 169 7.81 1.36 -4.05
CA LYS A 169 9.14 1.18 -3.46
C LYS A 169 9.65 2.42 -2.74
N GLU A 170 9.47 3.60 -3.35
CA GLU A 170 10.01 4.86 -2.83
C GLU A 170 9.49 5.16 -1.42
N ASP A 171 8.18 5.01 -1.21
CA ASP A 171 7.55 5.21 0.10
C ASP A 171 7.97 4.16 1.12
N LEU A 172 8.03 2.87 0.73
CA LEU A 172 8.51 1.81 1.62
C LEU A 172 9.95 2.08 2.06
N THR A 173 10.86 2.31 1.12
CA THR A 173 12.27 2.60 1.40
C THR A 173 12.41 3.83 2.31
N ARG A 174 11.65 4.89 2.08
CA ARG A 174 11.67 6.10 2.91
C ARG A 174 11.25 5.80 4.35
N ILE A 175 10.12 5.12 4.53
CA ILE A 175 9.57 4.80 5.85
C ILE A 175 10.50 3.82 6.59
N LEU A 176 11.00 2.78 5.93
CA LEU A 176 11.92 1.83 6.54
C LEU A 176 13.22 2.49 7.03
N ASN A 177 13.80 3.39 6.23
CA ASN A 177 14.98 4.14 6.66
C ASN A 177 14.70 5.04 7.87
N GLN A 178 13.53 5.68 7.93
CA GLN A 178 13.12 6.44 9.10
C GLN A 178 13.02 5.54 10.33
N LEU A 179 12.30 4.43 10.25
CA LEU A 179 12.13 3.49 11.37
C LEU A 179 13.44 2.83 11.80
N ALA A 180 14.37 2.62 10.87
CA ALA A 180 15.70 2.12 11.19
C ALA A 180 16.51 3.11 12.06
N SER A 181 16.27 4.42 11.88
CA SER A 181 16.95 5.50 12.61
C SER A 181 16.37 5.84 13.99
N GLU A 182 15.17 5.32 14.30
CA GLU A 182 14.54 5.39 15.63
C GLU A 182 15.16 4.40 16.62
#